data_AF-A0A803J7B7-F1
#
_entry.id   AF-A0A803J7B7-F1
#
_cell.length_a   1.000
_cell.length_b   1.000
_cell.length_c   1.000
_cell.angle_alpha   90.00
_cell.angle_beta   90.00
_cell.angle_gamma   90.00
#
_symmetry.space_group_name_H-M   'P 1'
#
loop_
_entity.id
_entity.type
_entity.pdbx_description
1 polymer ?
#
loop_
_entity_poly.entity_id
_entity_poly.type
_entity_poly.pdbx_seq_one_letter_code
_entity_poly.pdbx_strand_id
1 'polypeptide(L)'
;MLFELGKIWRLLFYLFIFCSVLILLKLLFSVEEKYIAQNITWIPCQDFTIELGMKQIEEYISTWEFHESWLHCTDFLNEEEVEFSKLYHYRTRWSIPTRRKPIPRATACVYFTIQISKVKPLSLPVEVFFIFESTRLVHRPGQSRFREKWLKDIIESKLIMMENIIF
;
A
#
# COMPACT_ATOMS: atom_id res chain seq x y z
N MET A 1 -7.58 30.80 50.97
CA MET A 1 -6.86 29.83 50.11
C MET A 1 -7.82 29.13 49.13
N LEU A 2 -8.75 29.87 48.50
CA LEU A 2 -9.76 29.31 47.55
C LEU A 2 -9.84 30.09 46.22
N PHE A 3 -9.08 31.19 46.08
CA PHE A 3 -9.12 32.06 44.91
C PHE A 3 -8.18 31.65 43.77
N GLU A 4 -7.22 30.75 44.02
CA GLU A 4 -6.24 30.30 43.02
C GLU A 4 -6.70 29.06 42.23
N LEU A 5 -7.66 28.28 42.76
CA LEU A 5 -8.19 27.09 42.10
C LEU A 5 -9.05 27.42 40.85
N GLY A 6 -9.78 28.54 40.87
CA GLY A 6 -10.63 28.97 39.76
C GLY A 6 -9.86 29.46 38.53
N LYS A 7 -8.65 30.00 38.72
CA LYS A 7 -7.78 30.44 37.61
C LYS A 7 -7.17 29.26 36.87
N ILE A 8 -6.79 28.21 37.59
CA ILE A 8 -6.26 26.96 37.04
C ILE A 8 -7.33 26.22 36.23
N TRP A 9 -8.56 26.17 36.73
CA TRP A 9 -9.68 25.56 36.00
C TRP A 9 -10.03 26.32 34.71
N ARG A 10 -9.95 27.66 34.72
CA ARG A 10 -10.11 28.46 33.50
C ARG A 10 -8.99 28.19 32.48
N LEU A 11 -7.73 28.12 32.92
CA LEU A 11 -6.61 27.80 32.06
C LEU A 11 -6.71 26.40 31.47
N LEU A 12 -7.11 25.40 32.27
CA LEU A 12 -7.35 24.04 31.79
C LEU A 12 -8.52 23.97 30.80
N PHE A 13 -9.61 24.72 31.03
CA PHE A 13 -10.74 24.79 30.10
C PHE A 13 -10.35 25.47 28.79
N TYR A 14 -9.57 26.55 28.85
CA TYR A 14 -9.00 27.19 27.65
C TYR A 14 -8.02 26.27 26.92
N LEU A 15 -7.17 25.52 27.63
CA LEU A 15 -6.24 24.56 27.01
C LEU A 15 -7.00 23.41 26.36
N PHE A 16 -8.10 22.94 26.98
CA PHE A 16 -8.93 21.87 26.46
C PHE A 16 -9.72 22.31 25.21
N ILE A 17 -10.27 23.53 25.23
CA ILE A 17 -10.92 24.14 24.06
C ILE A 17 -9.89 24.42 22.97
N PHE A 18 -8.71 24.92 23.30
CA PHE A 18 -7.67 25.21 22.31
C PHE A 18 -7.18 23.92 21.66
N CYS A 19 -7.00 22.84 22.44
CA CYS A 19 -6.59 21.53 21.94
C CYS A 19 -7.70 20.89 21.09
N SER A 20 -8.97 20.96 21.52
CA SER A 20 -10.10 20.42 20.75
C SER A 20 -10.33 21.20 19.45
N VAL A 21 -10.20 22.53 19.46
CA VAL A 21 -10.25 23.36 18.25
C VAL A 21 -9.06 23.08 17.35
N LEU A 22 -7.85 22.88 17.87
CA LEU A 22 -6.68 22.52 17.06
C LEU A 22 -6.86 21.14 16.40
N ILE A 23 -7.41 20.17 17.12
CA ILE A 23 -7.75 18.83 16.60
C ILE A 23 -8.84 18.93 15.53
N LEU A 24 -9.88 19.73 15.77
CA LEU A 24 -10.96 19.96 14.81
C LEU A 24 -10.46 20.69 13.55
N LEU A 25 -9.55 21.66 13.71
CA LEU A 25 -8.91 22.38 12.61
C LEU A 25 -8.01 21.46 11.79
N LYS A 26 -7.29 20.52 12.44
CA LYS A 26 -6.50 19.48 11.78
C LYS A 26 -7.37 18.46 11.04
N LEU A 27 -8.55 18.16 11.56
CA LEU A 27 -9.55 17.29 10.92
C LEU A 27 -10.25 17.98 9.75
N LEU A 28 -10.48 19.29 9.82
CA LEU A 28 -11.09 20.09 8.74
C LEU A 28 -10.08 20.47 7.63
N PHE A 29 -8.79 20.56 7.95
CA PHE A 29 -7.74 20.88 6.99
C PHE A 29 -7.06 19.63 6.40
N SER A 30 -7.81 18.54 6.18
CA SER A 30 -7.38 17.56 5.18
C SER A 30 -7.57 18.19 3.80
N VAL A 31 -6.68 19.11 3.44
CA VAL A 31 -6.53 19.50 2.05
C VAL A 31 -6.24 18.22 1.30
N GLU A 32 -7.25 17.68 0.62
CA GLU A 32 -7.06 16.69 -0.43
C GLU A 32 -6.30 17.41 -1.54
N GLU A 33 -4.98 17.53 -1.35
CA GLU A 33 -4.08 17.75 -2.46
C GLU A 33 -4.44 16.65 -3.48
N LYS A 34 -4.91 17.08 -4.65
CA LYS A 34 -5.08 16.21 -5.83
C LYS A 34 -3.69 15.71 -6.22
N TYR A 35 -3.18 14.75 -5.48
CA TYR A 35 -1.91 14.12 -5.73
C TYR A 35 -2.10 13.18 -6.92
N ILE A 36 -1.34 13.42 -7.99
CA ILE A 36 -1.36 12.61 -9.19
C ILE A 36 -0.57 11.33 -8.87
N ALA A 37 -1.27 10.20 -8.77
CA ALA A 37 -0.59 8.92 -8.62
C ALA A 37 0.24 8.65 -9.88
N GLN A 38 1.53 8.40 -9.69
CA GLN A 38 2.44 8.07 -10.79
C GLN A 38 1.99 6.77 -11.46
N ASN A 39 2.22 6.69 -12.77
CA ASN A 39 1.89 5.53 -13.58
C ASN A 39 2.92 5.37 -14.69
N ILE A 40 3.01 4.16 -15.24
CA ILE A 40 3.87 3.82 -16.36
C ILE A 40 3.03 3.49 -17.60
N THR A 41 3.69 3.43 -18.75
CA THR A 41 3.07 2.95 -20.00
C THR A 41 3.10 1.44 -20.03
N TRP A 42 1.96 0.82 -19.71
CA TRP A 42 1.79 -0.63 -19.76
C TRP A 42 1.82 -1.16 -21.19
N ILE A 43 2.36 -2.36 -21.38
CA ILE A 43 2.54 -2.93 -22.72
C ILE A 43 1.19 -3.31 -23.35
N PRO A 44 1.03 -3.22 -24.69
CA PRO A 44 -0.12 -3.82 -25.38
C PRO A 44 -0.25 -5.33 -25.11
N CYS A 45 -1.49 -5.80 -25.15
CA CYS A 45 -1.83 -7.20 -24.87
C CYS A 45 -1.15 -8.19 -25.82
N GLN A 46 -0.92 -7.81 -27.08
CA GLN A 46 -0.30 -8.67 -28.09
C GLN A 46 1.17 -9.03 -27.78
N ASP A 47 1.90 -8.12 -27.12
CA ASP A 47 3.35 -8.23 -26.89
C ASP A 47 3.67 -8.72 -25.47
N PHE A 48 2.64 -9.12 -24.71
CA PHE A 48 2.79 -9.49 -23.31
C PHE A 48 3.49 -10.85 -23.13
N THR A 49 4.48 -10.90 -22.24
CA THR A 49 5.06 -12.13 -21.72
C THR A 49 5.15 -12.07 -20.19
N ILE A 50 5.29 -13.24 -19.55
CA ILE A 50 5.33 -13.34 -18.09
C ILE A 50 6.50 -12.53 -17.52
N GLU A 51 7.69 -12.65 -18.12
CA GLU A 51 8.90 -11.93 -17.68
C GLU A 51 8.78 -10.43 -17.87
N LEU A 52 8.11 -10.01 -18.95
CA LEU A 52 7.89 -8.60 -19.24
C LEU A 52 6.89 -7.98 -18.27
N GLY A 53 5.84 -8.73 -17.92
CA GLY A 53 4.93 -8.37 -16.82
C GLY A 53 5.67 -8.15 -15.50
N MET A 54 6.60 -9.05 -15.13
CA MET A 54 7.43 -8.86 -13.94
C MET A 54 8.27 -7.58 -14.02
N LYS A 55 8.93 -7.34 -15.15
CA LYS A 55 9.75 -6.13 -15.35
C LYS A 55 8.92 -4.85 -15.24
N GLN A 56 7.72 -4.82 -15.82
CA GLN A 56 6.83 -3.65 -15.73
C GLN A 56 6.27 -3.47 -14.32
N ILE A 57 6.03 -4.54 -13.57
CA ILE A 57 5.66 -4.44 -12.15
C ILE A 57 6.80 -3.79 -11.35
N GLU A 58 8.05 -4.22 -11.57
CA GLU A 58 9.22 -3.60 -10.92
C GLU A 58 9.41 -2.13 -11.33
N GLU A 59 9.22 -1.81 -12.60
CA GLU A 59 9.22 -0.43 -13.09
C GLU A 59 8.13 0.41 -12.42
N TYR A 60 6.92 -0.14 -12.29
CA TYR A 60 5.82 0.54 -11.60
C TYR A 60 6.09 0.72 -10.11
N ILE A 61 6.65 -0.28 -9.43
CA ILE A 61 7.05 -0.19 -8.03
C ILE A 61 8.14 0.88 -7.85
N SER A 62 9.03 1.07 -8.83
CA SER A 62 10.06 2.11 -8.76
C SER A 62 9.48 3.53 -8.70
N THR A 63 8.21 3.73 -9.13
CA THR A 63 7.50 5.00 -9.01
C THR A 63 6.88 5.21 -7.62
N TRP A 64 6.99 4.23 -6.71
CA TRP A 64 6.44 4.34 -5.36
C TRP A 64 7.43 5.03 -4.42
N GLU A 65 6.92 5.92 -3.57
CA GLU A 65 7.71 6.58 -2.53
C GLU A 65 7.78 5.69 -1.27
N PHE A 66 8.94 5.06 -1.02
CA PHE A 66 9.22 4.31 0.20
C PHE A 66 10.66 4.50 0.67
N HIS A 67 10.90 4.27 1.96
CA HIS A 67 12.24 4.36 2.55
C HIS A 67 13.23 3.31 1.98
N GLU A 68 14.50 3.69 1.78
CA GLU A 68 15.58 2.85 1.22
C GLU A 68 15.84 1.53 1.97
N SER A 69 15.38 1.41 3.22
CA SER A 69 15.51 0.19 4.01
C SER A 69 14.59 -0.94 3.57
N TRP A 70 13.58 -0.63 2.76
CA TRP A 70 12.70 -1.64 2.18
C TRP A 70 13.42 -2.41 1.09
N LEU A 71 13.39 -3.72 1.20
CA LEU A 71 13.76 -4.62 0.12
C LEU A 71 12.51 -5.34 -0.37
N HIS A 72 12.44 -5.53 -1.68
CA HIS A 72 11.36 -6.28 -2.31
C HIS A 72 11.85 -7.25 -3.38
N CYS A 73 11.07 -8.29 -3.63
CA CYS A 73 11.25 -9.19 -4.75
C CYS A 73 9.88 -9.60 -5.33
N THR A 74 9.77 -9.60 -6.66
CA THR A 74 8.57 -10.06 -7.36
C THR A 74 8.75 -11.47 -7.90
N ASP A 75 7.80 -12.34 -7.59
CA ASP A 75 7.71 -13.70 -8.11
C ASP A 75 6.45 -13.84 -8.99
N PHE A 76 6.52 -14.61 -10.07
CA PHE A 76 5.33 -15.11 -10.76
C PHE A 76 4.72 -16.26 -9.95
N LEU A 77 3.40 -16.29 -9.83
CA LEU A 77 2.68 -17.34 -9.11
C LEU A 77 2.08 -18.37 -10.08
N ASN A 78 1.14 -17.92 -10.90
CA ASN A 78 0.41 -18.76 -11.84
C ASN A 78 -0.31 -17.92 -12.90
N GLU A 79 -0.79 -18.61 -13.92
CA GLU A 79 -1.77 -18.10 -14.87
C GLU A 79 -3.12 -18.79 -14.64
N GLU A 80 -4.19 -18.04 -14.82
CA GLU A 80 -5.57 -18.51 -14.73
C GLU A 80 -6.31 -18.12 -16.01
N GLU A 81 -6.96 -19.10 -16.63
CA GLU A 81 -7.79 -18.86 -17.80
C GLU A 81 -9.26 -18.79 -17.40
N VAL A 82 -9.85 -17.62 -17.59
CA VAL A 82 -11.26 -17.33 -17.32
C VAL A 82 -11.99 -17.19 -18.66
N GLU A 83 -13.33 -17.23 -18.63
CA GLU A 83 -14.20 -17.23 -19.80
C GLU A 83 -13.83 -16.14 -20.83
N PHE A 84 -13.63 -14.90 -20.38
CA PHE A 84 -13.37 -13.74 -21.25
C PHE A 84 -11.99 -13.11 -21.07
N SER A 85 -11.12 -13.70 -20.25
CA SER A 85 -9.79 -13.14 -19.99
C SER A 85 -8.81 -14.18 -19.50
N LYS A 86 -7.52 -13.91 -19.73
CA LYS A 86 -6.41 -14.62 -19.10
C LYS A 86 -5.80 -13.73 -18.01
N LEU A 87 -5.62 -14.28 -16.82
CA LEU A 87 -5.08 -13.60 -15.66
C LEU A 87 -3.68 -14.13 -15.37
N TYR A 88 -2.76 -13.23 -15.04
CA TYR A 88 -1.39 -13.56 -14.65
C TYR A 88 -1.16 -12.99 -13.27
N HIS A 89 -0.92 -13.87 -12.30
CA HIS A 89 -0.77 -13.50 -10.92
C HIS A 89 0.70 -13.42 -10.51
N TYR A 90 1.04 -12.34 -9.85
CA TYR A 90 2.37 -12.06 -9.34
C TYR A 90 2.29 -11.70 -7.87
N ARG A 91 3.38 -11.95 -7.15
CA ARG A 91 3.52 -11.59 -5.76
C ARG A 91 4.82 -10.84 -5.55
N THR A 92 4.71 -9.61 -5.08
CA THR A 92 5.85 -8.86 -4.57
C THR A 92 5.91 -9.00 -3.07
N ARG A 93 7.01 -9.57 -2.56
CA ARG A 93 7.28 -9.69 -1.11
C ARG A 93 8.15 -8.54 -0.67
N TRP A 94 7.75 -7.90 0.43
CA TRP A 94 8.38 -6.72 1.02
C TRP A 94 8.88 -7.02 2.42
N SER A 95 10.05 -6.51 2.76
CA SER A 95 10.62 -6.66 4.10
C SER A 95 11.62 -5.56 4.44
N ILE A 96 11.86 -5.35 5.75
CA ILE A 96 12.90 -4.47 6.25
C ILE A 96 13.89 -5.33 7.08
N PRO A 97 15.02 -5.77 6.50
CA PRO A 97 16.05 -6.44 7.27
C PRO A 97 16.74 -5.48 8.22
N THR A 98 17.18 -5.98 9.38
CA THR A 98 17.97 -5.20 10.34
C THR A 98 19.24 -5.95 10.69
N ARG A 99 20.29 -5.24 11.15
CA ARG A 99 21.55 -5.87 11.56
C ARG A 99 21.36 -6.96 12.64
N ARG A 100 20.37 -6.79 13.53
CA ARG A 100 20.06 -7.76 14.59
C ARG A 100 19.15 -8.91 14.12
N LYS A 101 18.41 -8.71 13.02
CA LYS A 101 17.47 -9.67 12.44
C LYS A 101 17.58 -9.61 10.91
N PRO A 102 18.61 -10.24 10.32
CA PRO A 102 18.83 -10.21 8.87
C PRO A 102 17.72 -10.96 8.11
N ILE A 103 17.11 -11.96 8.76
CA ILE A 103 15.90 -12.63 8.28
C ILE A 103 14.71 -12.04 9.06
N PRO A 104 13.85 -11.24 8.43
CA PRO A 104 12.69 -10.65 9.08
C PRO A 104 11.70 -11.72 9.57
N ARG A 105 11.12 -11.53 10.77
CA ARG A 105 10.10 -12.45 11.33
C ARG A 105 8.77 -12.37 10.58
N ALA A 106 8.50 -11.24 9.94
CA ALA A 106 7.30 -10.99 9.17
C ALA A 106 7.65 -10.20 7.91
N THR A 107 6.91 -10.46 6.84
CA THR A 107 6.99 -9.78 5.54
C THR A 107 5.59 -9.26 5.16
N ALA A 108 5.50 -8.37 4.19
CA ALA A 108 4.23 -7.97 3.59
C ALA A 108 4.20 -8.40 2.12
N CYS A 109 3.08 -8.91 1.64
CA CYS A 109 2.90 -9.23 0.22
C CYS A 109 2.00 -8.20 -0.48
N VAL A 110 2.32 -7.87 -1.72
CA VAL A 110 1.41 -7.22 -2.66
C VAL A 110 1.16 -8.19 -3.80
N TYR A 111 -0.11 -8.43 -4.11
CA TYR A 111 -0.52 -9.35 -5.16
C TYR A 111 -0.94 -8.53 -6.37
N PHE A 112 -0.17 -8.65 -7.46
CA PHE A 112 -0.49 -8.03 -8.73
C PHE A 112 -1.21 -9.04 -9.62
N THR A 113 -2.19 -8.57 -10.37
CA THR A 113 -2.88 -9.34 -11.41
C THR A 113 -2.85 -8.55 -12.70
N ILE A 114 -2.23 -9.11 -13.72
CA ILE A 114 -2.27 -8.58 -15.08
C ILE A 114 -3.35 -9.36 -15.84
N GLN A 115 -4.32 -8.67 -16.38
CA GLN A 115 -5.46 -9.21 -17.09
C GLN A 115 -5.38 -8.86 -18.57
N ILE A 116 -5.49 -9.89 -19.40
CA ILE A 116 -5.62 -9.77 -20.85
C ILE A 116 -7.02 -10.24 -21.23
N SER A 117 -7.82 -9.34 -21.79
CA SER A 117 -9.17 -9.68 -22.26
C SER A 117 -9.11 -10.38 -23.62
N LYS A 118 -9.91 -11.44 -23.78
CA LYS A 118 -10.11 -12.15 -25.05
C LYS A 118 -11.01 -11.39 -26.04
N VAL A 119 -11.74 -10.39 -25.54
CA VAL A 119 -12.76 -9.66 -26.31
C VAL A 119 -12.26 -8.27 -26.74
N LYS A 120 -11.37 -7.65 -25.95
CA LYS A 120 -10.82 -6.33 -26.26
C LYS A 120 -9.75 -6.42 -27.37
N PRO A 121 -9.56 -5.36 -28.18
CA PRO A 121 -8.47 -5.31 -29.16
C PRO A 121 -7.10 -5.51 -28.50
N LEU A 122 -6.27 -6.37 -29.11
CA LEU A 122 -4.93 -6.70 -28.57
C LEU A 122 -3.93 -5.52 -28.63
N SER A 123 -4.28 -4.45 -29.35
CA SER A 123 -3.51 -3.19 -29.40
C SER A 123 -3.66 -2.35 -28.12
N LEU A 124 -4.64 -2.64 -27.26
CA LEU A 124 -4.81 -1.94 -25.99
C LEU A 124 -3.80 -2.42 -24.94
N PRO A 125 -3.36 -1.54 -24.02
CA PRO A 125 -2.49 -1.93 -22.92
C PRO A 125 -3.16 -2.98 -22.02
N VAL A 126 -2.34 -3.83 -21.41
CA VAL A 126 -2.81 -4.80 -20.42
C VAL A 126 -3.47 -4.11 -19.22
N GLU A 127 -4.48 -4.74 -18.64
CA GLU A 127 -5.14 -4.22 -17.44
C GLU A 127 -4.43 -4.73 -16.20
N VAL A 128 -4.08 -3.85 -15.28
CA VAL A 128 -3.31 -4.20 -14.08
C VAL A 128 -4.06 -3.83 -12.82
N PHE A 129 -4.07 -4.76 -11.88
CA PHE A 129 -4.70 -4.64 -10.58
C PHE A 129 -3.73 -5.07 -9.50
N PHE A 130 -3.85 -4.51 -8.30
CA PHE A 130 -3.10 -5.02 -7.15
C PHE A 130 -3.86 -4.89 -5.85
N ILE A 131 -3.54 -5.79 -4.92
CA ILE A 131 -4.14 -5.86 -3.59
C ILE A 131 -3.03 -6.07 -2.57
N PHE A 132 -3.09 -5.33 -1.46
CA PHE A 132 -2.20 -5.55 -0.33
C PHE A 132 -2.66 -6.73 0.50
N GLU A 133 -1.72 -7.53 0.99
CA GLU A 133 -2.02 -8.63 1.89
C GLU A 133 -2.95 -8.21 3.05
N SER A 134 -3.88 -9.08 3.42
CA SER A 134 -4.90 -8.83 4.46
C SER A 134 -5.89 -7.70 4.15
N THR A 135 -5.88 -7.15 2.93
CA THR A 135 -6.89 -6.19 2.46
C THR A 135 -7.72 -6.79 1.32
N ARG A 136 -8.93 -6.25 1.11
CA ARG A 136 -9.78 -6.57 -0.05
C ARG A 136 -9.89 -5.41 -1.04
N LEU A 137 -9.19 -4.31 -0.78
CA LEU A 137 -9.24 -3.13 -1.61
C LEU A 137 -8.43 -3.37 -2.87
N VAL A 138 -9.09 -3.30 -4.03
CA VAL A 138 -8.44 -3.44 -5.33
C VAL A 138 -7.95 -2.08 -5.79
N HIS A 139 -6.65 -2.00 -6.04
CA HIS A 139 -5.99 -0.81 -6.56
C HIS A 139 -5.71 -0.96 -8.05
N ARG A 140 -5.65 0.19 -8.73
CA ARG A 140 -5.26 0.31 -10.13
C ARG A 140 -4.09 1.28 -10.26
N PRO A 141 -3.07 0.98 -11.08
CA PRO A 141 -1.99 1.91 -11.37
C PRO A 141 -2.50 3.27 -11.87
N GLY A 142 -1.89 4.35 -11.41
CA GLY A 142 -2.29 5.73 -11.72
C GLY A 142 -3.58 6.24 -11.04
N GLN A 143 -4.31 5.39 -10.31
CA GLN A 143 -5.53 5.81 -9.60
C GLN A 143 -5.37 5.80 -8.07
N SER A 144 -4.50 4.95 -7.54
CA SER A 144 -4.23 4.85 -6.10
C SER A 144 -2.82 5.30 -5.78
N ARG A 145 -2.67 6.20 -4.80
CA ARG A 145 -1.36 6.55 -4.25
C ARG A 145 -0.90 5.46 -3.28
N PHE A 146 0.25 4.86 -3.54
CA PHE A 146 0.92 3.98 -2.58
C PHE A 146 1.25 4.74 -1.29
N ARG A 147 0.99 4.12 -0.13
CA ARG A 147 1.41 4.63 1.16
C ARG A 147 2.27 3.57 1.87
N GLU A 148 3.50 3.92 2.21
CA GLU A 148 4.41 3.03 2.95
C GLU A 148 3.79 2.48 4.24
N LYS A 149 2.91 3.26 4.88
CA LYS A 149 2.14 2.84 6.06
C LYS A 149 1.38 1.53 5.83
N TRP A 150 0.84 1.28 4.63
CA TRP A 150 0.10 0.05 4.34
C TRP A 150 0.98 -1.21 4.50
N LEU A 151 2.25 -1.15 4.09
CA LEU A 151 3.18 -2.26 4.30
C LEU A 151 3.57 -2.41 5.77
N LYS A 152 3.78 -1.29 6.48
CA LYS A 152 4.09 -1.29 7.93
C LYS A 152 2.97 -1.91 8.74
N ASP A 153 1.73 -1.51 8.48
CA ASP A 153 0.54 -2.00 9.19
C ASP A 153 0.39 -3.52 9.04
N ILE A 154 0.69 -4.08 7.85
CA ILE A 154 0.69 -5.53 7.60
C ILE A 154 1.75 -6.25 8.44
N ILE A 155 2.99 -5.76 8.43
CA ILE A 155 4.10 -6.37 9.18
C ILE A 155 3.83 -6.28 10.69
N GLU A 156 3.42 -5.12 11.18
CA GLU A 156 3.12 -4.89 12.59
C GLU A 156 1.98 -5.79 13.09
N SER A 157 0.90 -5.91 12.31
CA SER A 157 -0.23 -6.79 12.63
C SER A 157 0.21 -8.25 12.77
N LYS A 158 1.09 -8.73 11.88
CA LYS A 158 1.65 -10.08 11.98
C LYS A 158 2.51 -10.26 13.21
N LEU A 159 3.36 -9.29 13.53
CA LEU A 159 4.24 -9.36 14.71
C LEU A 159 3.42 -9.41 16.01
N ILE A 160 2.40 -8.55 16.14
CA ILE A 160 1.48 -8.55 17.28
C ILE A 160 0.79 -9.91 17.39
N MET A 161 0.28 -10.46 16.29
CA MET A 161 -0.37 -11.78 16.29
C MET A 161 0.59 -12.88 16.76
N MET A 162 1.83 -12.87 16.27
CA MET A 162 2.86 -13.86 16.65
C MET A 162 3.25 -13.80 18.12
N GLU A 163 3.22 -12.63 18.75
CA GLU A 163 3.55 -12.47 20.18
C GLU A 163 2.45 -13.01 21.10
N ASN A 164 1.21 -13.08 20.61
CA ASN A 164 0.05 -13.55 21.36
C ASN A 164 -0.22 -15.05 21.20
N ILE A 165 0.50 -15.75 20.33
CA ILE A 165 0.38 -17.21 20.17
C ILE A 165 1.29 -17.89 21.20
N ILE A 166 0.67 -18.57 22.17
CA ILE A 166 1.35 -19.47 23.11
C ILE A 166 1.32 -20.87 22.49
N PHE A 167 2.49 -21.47 22.27
CA PHE A 167 2.63 -22.86 21.81
C PHE A 167 2.66 -23.83 22.99
#